data_AF-A0A922JII3-F1
#
_entry.id   AF-A0A922JII3-F1
#
_cell.length_a   1.000
_cell.length_b   1.000
_cell.length_c   1.000
_cell.angle_alpha   90.00
_cell.angle_beta   90.00
_cell.angle_gamma   90.00
#
_symmetry.space_group_name_H-M   'P 1'
#
loop_
_entity.id
_entity.type
_entity.pdbx_description
1 polymer ?
#
loop_
_entity_poly.entity_id
_entity_poly.type
_entity_poly.pdbx_seq_one_letter_code
_entity_poly.pdbx_strand_id
1 'polypeptide(L)'
;MDAPARTCGLAVKGAVRSTAFLSAFVGIFQGVICMHRKVSSKDHKLVYWIAGGMAALSVLLEKKARRSELALYVLPRAGASLWYILVNRHLLPDIRNAEVFLFCICMGGIMYYLEYEPDTMAPLLRGLIRRFLASRISSPGIASNRNASYTYLETLDAMKKPTLQDGQPDEASPSQKYSLESIPGL
;
A
#
# COMPACT_ATOMS: atom_id res chain seq x y z
N MET A 1 10.45 -6.21 -48.04
CA MET A 1 9.85 -4.96 -47.48
C MET A 1 8.65 -5.32 -46.57
N ASP A 2 8.77 -6.39 -45.77
CA ASP A 2 7.62 -7.09 -45.16
C ASP A 2 7.46 -6.84 -43.65
N ALA A 3 8.41 -6.11 -43.05
CA ALA A 3 8.38 -5.71 -41.66
C ALA A 3 7.20 -4.78 -41.27
N PRO A 4 6.78 -3.77 -42.07
CA PRO A 4 5.76 -2.82 -41.64
C PRO A 4 4.36 -3.44 -41.57
N ALA A 5 4.01 -4.34 -42.50
CA ALA A 5 2.72 -5.01 -42.54
C ALA A 5 2.52 -5.94 -41.32
N ARG A 6 3.58 -6.62 -40.89
CA ARG A 6 3.56 -7.47 -39.68
C ARG A 6 3.36 -6.66 -38.41
N THR A 7 4.06 -5.54 -38.26
CA THR A 7 3.90 -4.64 -37.11
C THR A 7 2.50 -4.02 -37.06
N CYS A 8 1.97 -3.62 -38.21
CA CYS A 8 0.60 -3.12 -38.33
C CYS A 8 -0.44 -4.17 -37.92
N GLY A 9 -0.31 -5.42 -38.40
CA GLY A 9 -1.21 -6.51 -38.00
C GLY A 9 -1.21 -6.80 -36.51
N LEU A 10 -0.04 -6.74 -35.86
CA LEU A 10 0.09 -6.87 -34.41
C LEU A 10 -0.58 -5.70 -33.66
N ALA A 11 -0.39 -4.48 -34.15
CA ALA A 11 -1.03 -3.29 -33.58
C ALA A 11 -2.56 -3.35 -33.69
N VAL A 12 -3.08 -3.71 -34.87
CA VAL A 12 -4.53 -3.89 -35.10
C VAL A 12 -5.10 -4.97 -34.19
N LYS A 13 -4.43 -6.11 -34.03
CA LYS A 13 -4.86 -7.16 -33.09
C LYS A 13 -4.91 -6.64 -31.65
N GLY A 14 -3.94 -5.81 -31.26
CA GLY A 14 -3.90 -5.17 -29.94
C GLY A 14 -5.04 -4.16 -29.73
N ALA A 15 -5.36 -3.39 -30.77
CA ALA A 15 -6.43 -2.40 -30.79
C ALA A 15 -7.80 -3.08 -30.73
N VAL A 16 -8.09 -4.04 -31.62
CA VAL A 16 -9.35 -4.80 -31.64
C VAL A 16 -9.61 -5.45 -30.29
N ARG A 17 -8.59 -6.02 -29.64
CA ARG A 17 -8.73 -6.61 -28.31
C ARG A 17 -9.11 -5.58 -27.24
N SER A 18 -8.49 -4.40 -27.26
CA SER A 18 -8.79 -3.33 -26.30
C SER A 18 -10.19 -2.75 -26.53
N THR A 19 -10.59 -2.57 -27.78
CA THR A 19 -11.92 -2.09 -28.15
C THR A 19 -12.99 -3.12 -27.79
N ALA A 20 -12.71 -4.42 -27.99
CA ALA A 20 -13.60 -5.50 -27.57
C ALA A 20 -13.80 -5.51 -26.05
N PHE A 21 -12.76 -5.25 -25.27
CA PHE A 21 -12.87 -5.10 -23.82
C PHE A 21 -13.78 -3.93 -23.43
N LEU A 22 -13.53 -2.73 -23.95
CA LEU A 22 -14.31 -1.53 -23.62
C LEU A 22 -15.78 -1.66 -24.06
N SER A 23 -16.01 -2.19 -25.27
CA SER A 23 -17.37 -2.42 -25.77
C SER A 23 -18.11 -3.49 -24.98
N ALA A 24 -17.46 -4.58 -24.58
CA ALA A 24 -18.05 -5.58 -23.70
C ALA A 24 -18.38 -5.01 -22.31
N PHE A 25 -17.52 -4.17 -21.74
CA PHE A 25 -17.79 -3.51 -20.45
C PHE A 25 -19.08 -2.69 -20.49
N VAL A 26 -19.22 -1.81 -21.48
CA VAL A 26 -20.41 -0.94 -21.64
C VAL A 26 -21.64 -1.77 -22.01
N GLY A 27 -21.49 -2.74 -22.93
CA GLY A 27 -22.57 -3.61 -23.37
C GLY A 27 -23.15 -4.47 -22.25
N ILE A 28 -22.31 -5.03 -21.37
CA ILE A 28 -22.76 -5.78 -20.20
C ILE A 28 -23.47 -4.83 -19.22
N PHE A 29 -22.89 -3.67 -18.92
CA PHE A 29 -23.50 -2.71 -17.98
C PHE A 29 -24.89 -2.28 -18.44
N GLN A 30 -25.01 -1.84 -19.69
CA GLN A 30 -26.28 -1.43 -20.27
C GLN A 30 -27.25 -2.60 -20.41
N GLY A 31 -26.76 -3.78 -20.83
CA GLY A 31 -27.55 -4.99 -20.95
C GLY A 31 -28.19 -5.40 -19.62
N VAL A 32 -27.45 -5.32 -18.51
CA VAL A 32 -27.97 -5.62 -17.17
C VAL A 32 -29.04 -4.62 -16.74
N ILE A 33 -28.83 -3.33 -17.01
CA ILE A 33 -29.82 -2.29 -16.67
C ILE A 33 -31.11 -2.48 -17.49
N CYS A 34 -30.99 -2.74 -18.80
CA CYS A 34 -32.12 -3.02 -19.66
C CYS A 34 -32.87 -4.30 -19.22
N MET A 35 -32.15 -5.35 -18.85
CA MET A 35 -32.73 -6.59 -18.33
C MET A 35 -33.46 -6.34 -17.00
N HIS A 36 -32.84 -5.60 -16.09
CA HIS A 36 -33.44 -5.25 -14.81
C HIS A 36 -34.72 -4.46 -15.00
N ARG A 37 -34.73 -3.43 -15.84
CA ARG A 37 -35.92 -2.60 -16.11
C ARG A 37 -37.06 -3.39 -16.78
N LYS A 38 -36.72 -4.45 -17.53
CA LYS A 38 -37.72 -5.36 -18.12
C LYS A 38 -38.35 -6.30 -17.08
N VAL A 39 -37.58 -6.71 -16.06
CA VAL A 39 -38.03 -7.66 -15.03
C VAL A 39 -38.66 -6.94 -13.82
N SER A 40 -38.13 -5.78 -13.43
CA SER A 40 -38.56 -5.00 -12.28
C SER A 40 -38.73 -3.53 -12.68
N SER A 41 -39.93 -2.99 -12.48
CA SER A 41 -40.20 -1.58 -12.70
C SER A 41 -39.76 -0.69 -11.51
N LYS A 42 -39.23 -1.28 -10.43
CA LYS A 42 -38.71 -0.57 -9.26
C LYS A 42 -37.18 -0.57 -9.27
N ASP A 43 -36.59 0.62 -9.31
CA ASP A 43 -35.15 0.79 -9.34
C ASP A 43 -34.54 0.71 -7.93
N HIS A 44 -33.84 -0.39 -7.64
CA HIS A 44 -33.05 -0.52 -6.43
C HIS A 44 -31.61 -0.06 -6.66
N LYS A 45 -31.06 0.74 -5.73
CA LYS A 45 -29.66 1.21 -5.78
C LYS A 45 -28.63 0.08 -5.89
N LEU A 46 -28.95 -1.11 -5.37
CA LEU A 46 -28.10 -2.30 -5.42
C LEU A 46 -27.90 -2.83 -6.85
N VAL A 47 -28.85 -2.59 -7.75
CA VAL A 47 -28.78 -3.06 -9.15
C VAL A 47 -27.59 -2.43 -9.86
N TYR A 48 -27.31 -1.15 -9.62
CA TYR A 48 -26.15 -0.47 -10.20
C TYR A 48 -24.83 -1.05 -9.70
N TRP A 49 -24.77 -1.47 -8.43
CA TRP A 49 -23.60 -2.15 -7.88
C TRP A 49 -23.38 -3.52 -8.53
N ILE A 50 -24.44 -4.31 -8.68
CA ILE A 50 -24.38 -5.63 -9.32
C ILE A 50 -24.08 -5.50 -10.82
N ALA A 51 -24.66 -4.52 -11.51
CA ALA A 51 -24.38 -4.23 -12.91
C ALA A 51 -22.91 -3.82 -13.11
N GLY A 52 -22.37 -2.97 -12.24
CA GLY A 52 -20.95 -2.62 -12.24
C GLY A 52 -20.05 -3.83 -11.99
N GLY A 53 -20.40 -4.68 -11.00
CA GLY A 53 -19.66 -5.91 -10.70
C GLY A 53 -19.66 -6.91 -11.86
N MET A 54 -20.81 -7.10 -12.51
CA MET A 54 -20.91 -7.95 -13.71
C MET A 54 -20.16 -7.36 -14.89
N ALA A 55 -20.24 -6.05 -15.12
CA ALA A 55 -19.49 -5.38 -16.16
C ALA A 55 -17.97 -5.49 -15.93
N ALA A 56 -17.50 -5.44 -14.68
CA ALA A 56 -16.09 -5.59 -14.34
C ALA A 56 -15.48 -6.96 -14.75
N LEU A 57 -16.28 -8.02 -14.85
CA LEU A 57 -15.82 -9.33 -15.35
C LEU A 57 -15.31 -9.25 -16.80
N SER A 58 -15.75 -8.27 -17.59
CA SER A 58 -15.23 -8.04 -18.95
C SER A 58 -13.72 -7.77 -18.99
N VAL A 59 -13.12 -7.27 -17.90
CA VAL A 59 -11.66 -7.06 -17.77
C VAL A 59 -10.90 -8.38 -17.94
N LEU A 60 -11.54 -9.52 -17.64
CA LEU A 60 -10.97 -10.84 -17.84
C LEU A 60 -10.81 -11.24 -19.31
N LEU A 61 -11.31 -10.46 -20.27
CA LEU A 61 -11.05 -10.66 -21.70
C LEU A 61 -9.68 -10.08 -22.12
N GLU A 62 -9.12 -9.16 -21.34
CA GLU A 62 -7.88 -8.44 -21.70
C GLU A 62 -6.60 -9.28 -21.43
N LYS A 63 -5.43 -8.96 -21.97
CA LYS A 63 -4.18 -9.70 -21.69
C LYS A 63 -3.70 -9.44 -20.26
N LYS A 64 -3.23 -10.47 -19.55
CA LYS A 64 -2.85 -10.40 -18.11
C LYS A 64 -1.92 -9.23 -17.76
N ALA A 65 -0.93 -8.91 -18.60
CA ALA A 65 0.02 -7.81 -18.37
C ALA A 65 -0.62 -6.41 -18.43
N ARG A 66 -1.62 -6.22 -19.31
CA ARG A 66 -2.30 -4.93 -19.51
C ARG A 66 -3.40 -4.67 -18.46
N ARG A 67 -3.98 -5.73 -17.89
CA ARG A 67 -5.01 -5.63 -16.84
C ARG A 67 -4.52 -4.92 -15.59
N SER A 68 -3.30 -5.20 -15.17
CA SER A 68 -2.72 -4.59 -13.97
C SER A 68 -2.42 -3.11 -14.12
N GLU A 69 -1.99 -2.70 -15.31
CA GLU A 69 -1.75 -1.29 -15.60
C GLU A 69 -3.09 -0.54 -15.54
N LEU A 70 -4.11 -1.04 -16.23
CA LEU A 70 -5.45 -0.45 -16.19
C LEU A 70 -6.05 -0.42 -14.78
N ALA A 71 -5.90 -1.51 -14.01
CA ALA A 71 -6.36 -1.56 -12.63
C ALA A 71 -5.66 -0.50 -11.77
N LEU A 72 -4.33 -0.35 -11.91
CA LEU A 72 -3.58 0.67 -11.18
C LEU A 72 -3.98 2.09 -11.56
N TYR A 73 -4.34 2.35 -12.83
CA TYR A 73 -4.86 3.65 -13.25
C TYR A 73 -6.23 3.97 -12.66
N VAL A 74 -7.12 2.97 -12.61
CA VAL A 74 -8.51 3.17 -12.16
C VAL A 74 -8.62 3.11 -10.64
N LEU A 75 -7.76 2.38 -9.94
CA LEU A 75 -7.84 2.13 -8.49
C LEU A 75 -7.82 3.43 -7.65
N PRO A 76 -6.88 4.39 -7.83
CA PRO A 76 -6.90 5.64 -7.07
C PRO A 76 -8.15 6.47 -7.36
N ARG A 77 -8.60 6.48 -8.62
CA ARG A 77 -9.80 7.23 -9.03
C ARG A 77 -11.06 6.62 -8.41
N ALA A 78 -11.16 5.30 -8.39
CA ALA A 78 -12.24 4.57 -7.74
C ALA A 78 -12.20 4.78 -6.22
N GLY A 79 -11.03 4.77 -5.61
CA GLY A 79 -10.84 5.05 -4.18
C GLY A 79 -11.33 6.45 -3.79
N ALA A 80 -10.97 7.48 -4.56
CA ALA A 80 -11.46 8.84 -4.34
C ALA A 80 -12.99 8.95 -4.47
N SER A 81 -13.59 8.31 -5.47
CA SER A 81 -15.04 8.26 -5.63
C SER A 81 -15.71 7.50 -4.48
N LEU A 82 -15.11 6.39 -4.03
CA LEU A 82 -15.63 5.59 -2.93
C LEU A 82 -15.60 6.38 -1.63
N TRP A 83 -14.50 7.11 -1.36
CA TRP A 83 -14.38 8.01 -0.20
C TRP A 83 -15.54 9.01 -0.16
N TYR A 84 -15.81 9.71 -1.26
CA TYR A 84 -16.91 10.66 -1.36
C TYR A 84 -18.28 10.02 -1.05
N ILE A 85 -18.56 8.84 -1.61
CA ILE A 85 -19.80 8.10 -1.36
C ILE A 85 -19.90 7.69 0.12
N LEU A 86 -18.79 7.28 0.73
CA LEU A 86 -18.74 6.77 2.11
C LEU A 86 -18.98 7.89 3.13
N VAL A 87 -18.38 9.06 2.90
CA VAL A 87 -18.62 10.28 3.70
C VAL A 87 -20.08 10.74 3.54
N ASN A 88 -20.62 10.78 2.32
CA ASN A 88 -22.02 11.17 2.08
C ASN A 88 -23.04 10.19 2.71
N ARG A 89 -22.64 8.94 2.98
CA ARG A 89 -23.47 7.94 3.68
C ARG A 89 -23.31 8.00 5.19
N HIS A 90 -22.56 8.95 5.74
CA HIS A 90 -22.19 9.05 7.16
C HIS A 90 -21.52 7.78 7.73
N LEU A 91 -20.96 6.92 6.87
CA LEU A 91 -20.28 5.70 7.32
C LEU A 91 -18.90 6.00 7.90
N LEU A 92 -18.25 7.05 7.40
CA LEU A 92 -17.00 7.57 7.94
C LEU A 92 -17.18 9.05 8.29
N PRO A 93 -16.68 9.52 9.44
CA PRO A 93 -16.59 10.95 9.73
C PRO A 93 -15.70 11.62 8.69
N ASP A 94 -16.00 12.87 8.34
CA ASP A 94 -15.16 13.66 7.42
C ASP A 94 -13.80 13.93 8.06
N ILE A 95 -12.82 13.07 7.74
CA ILE A 95 -11.46 13.18 8.27
C ILE A 95 -10.70 14.16 7.38
N ARG A 96 -10.42 15.35 7.92
CA ARG A 96 -9.51 16.32 7.29
C ARG A 96 -8.17 15.63 7.00
N ASN A 97 -7.66 15.77 5.77
CA ASN A 97 -6.37 15.22 5.31
C ASN A 97 -6.29 13.67 5.21
N ALA A 98 -7.40 12.97 4.93
CA ALA A 98 -7.40 11.52 4.72
C ALA A 98 -6.39 11.03 3.66
N GLU A 99 -6.11 11.85 2.64
CA GLU A 99 -5.10 11.57 1.61
C GLU A 99 -3.69 11.39 2.18
N VAL A 100 -3.30 12.21 3.17
CA VAL A 100 -1.98 12.17 3.80
C VAL A 100 -1.85 10.91 4.64
N PHE A 101 -2.91 10.56 5.38
CA PHE A 101 -2.95 9.34 6.17
C PHE A 101 -2.82 8.09 5.29
N LEU A 102 -3.55 8.05 4.18
CA LEU A 102 -3.51 6.94 3.22
C LEU A 102 -2.11 6.83 2.59
N PHE A 103 -1.49 7.95 2.25
CA PHE A 103 -0.11 7.99 1.78
C PHE A 103 0.89 7.44 2.80
N CYS A 104 0.79 7.86 4.07
CA CYS A 104 1.65 7.38 5.15
C CYS A 104 1.51 5.87 5.36
N ILE A 105 0.28 5.34 5.36
CA ILE A 105 0.02 3.91 5.46
C ILE A 105 0.61 3.15 4.26
N CYS A 106 0.39 3.64 3.04
CA CYS A 106 0.94 3.00 1.85
C CYS A 106 2.47 2.94 1.88
N MET A 107 3.13 4.06 2.22
CA MET A 107 4.59 4.12 2.29
C MET A 107 5.15 3.26 3.42
N GLY A 108 4.54 3.32 4.62
CA GLY A 108 4.93 2.48 5.76
C GLY A 108 4.75 0.99 5.47
N GLY A 109 3.63 0.62 4.85
CA GLY A 109 3.37 -0.75 4.41
C GLY A 109 4.41 -1.24 3.41
N ILE A 110 4.73 -0.45 2.38
CA ILE A 110 5.75 -0.81 1.38
C ILE A 110 7.11 -1.05 2.06
N MET A 111 7.52 -0.17 2.98
CA MET A 111 8.78 -0.33 3.72
C MET A 111 8.78 -1.59 4.60
N TYR A 112 7.70 -1.85 5.33
CA TYR A 112 7.57 -3.02 6.19
C TYR A 112 7.65 -4.33 5.40
N TYR A 113 6.91 -4.43 4.29
CA TYR A 113 6.95 -5.61 3.44
C TYR A 113 8.34 -5.82 2.81
N LEU A 114 9.07 -4.75 2.50
CA LEU A 114 10.44 -4.83 1.95
C LEU A 114 11.42 -5.44 2.93
N GLU A 115 11.22 -5.23 4.22
CA GLU A 115 12.14 -5.65 5.26
C GLU A 115 11.89 -7.08 5.76
N TYR A 116 10.61 -7.50 5.83
CA TYR A 116 10.25 -8.81 6.38
C TYR A 116 10.22 -9.95 5.35
N GLU A 117 9.65 -9.75 4.15
CA GLU A 117 9.60 -10.77 3.09
C GLU A 117 9.53 -10.16 1.67
N PRO A 118 10.68 -9.93 1.00
CA PRO A 118 10.69 -9.44 -0.39
C PRO A 118 10.17 -10.48 -1.40
N ASP A 119 10.12 -11.77 -1.01
CA ASP A 119 9.77 -12.89 -1.88
C ASP A 119 8.29 -13.29 -1.91
N THR A 120 7.43 -12.62 -1.14
CA THR A 120 5.96 -12.76 -1.23
C THR A 120 5.30 -11.61 -1.98
N MET A 121 6.06 -10.60 -2.41
CA MET A 121 5.50 -9.42 -3.09
C MET A 121 4.98 -9.72 -4.50
N ALA A 122 3.85 -9.09 -4.85
CA ALA A 122 3.30 -9.10 -6.20
C ALA A 122 4.36 -8.68 -7.24
N PRO A 123 4.46 -9.37 -8.39
CA PRO A 123 5.50 -9.12 -9.40
C PRO A 123 5.48 -7.68 -9.95
N LEU A 124 4.34 -7.01 -9.89
CA LEU A 124 4.18 -5.60 -10.26
C LEU A 124 4.80 -4.65 -9.25
N LEU A 125 4.60 -4.93 -7.96
CA LEU A 125 5.20 -4.15 -6.89
C LEU A 125 6.73 -4.30 -6.94
N ARG A 126 7.24 -5.52 -7.15
CA ARG A 126 8.67 -5.74 -7.40
C ARG A 126 9.19 -5.04 -8.64
N GLY A 127 8.41 -5.01 -9.73
CA GLY A 127 8.76 -4.30 -10.97
C GLY A 127 8.84 -2.79 -10.79
N LEU A 128 7.84 -2.19 -10.12
CA LEU A 128 7.81 -0.76 -9.78
C LEU A 128 8.94 -0.41 -8.81
N ILE A 129 9.09 -1.16 -7.73
CA ILE A 129 10.14 -0.96 -6.74
C ILE A 129 11.51 -1.11 -7.38
N ARG A 130 11.78 -2.14 -8.19
CA ARG A 130 13.06 -2.21 -8.92
C ARG A 130 13.24 -1.04 -9.87
N ARG A 131 12.22 -0.64 -10.63
CA ARG A 131 12.35 0.46 -11.58
C ARG A 131 12.64 1.79 -10.87
N PHE A 132 11.97 2.08 -9.76
CA PHE A 132 12.11 3.33 -9.01
C PHE A 132 13.28 3.32 -8.01
N LEU A 133 13.48 2.23 -7.27
CA LEU A 133 14.64 2.08 -6.38
C LEU A 133 15.94 1.88 -7.15
N ALA A 134 15.99 1.10 -8.23
CA ALA A 134 17.23 1.01 -9.02
C ALA A 134 17.61 2.39 -9.60
N SER A 135 16.63 3.20 -10.01
CA SER A 135 16.89 4.59 -10.42
C SER A 135 17.34 5.52 -9.28
N ARG A 136 17.05 5.18 -8.00
CA ARG A 136 17.51 5.94 -6.83
C ARG A 136 18.82 5.41 -6.23
N ILE A 137 19.14 4.12 -6.41
CA ILE A 137 20.38 3.48 -5.94
C ILE A 137 21.54 3.72 -6.93
N SER A 138 21.25 4.07 -8.20
CA SER A 138 22.30 4.46 -9.17
C SER A 138 22.98 5.80 -8.84
N SER A 139 22.53 6.50 -7.79
CA SER A 139 23.34 7.50 -7.08
C SER A 139 23.84 6.81 -5.79
N PRO A 140 25.15 6.57 -5.62
CA PRO A 140 25.66 5.86 -4.46
C PRO A 140 25.48 6.76 -3.24
N GLY A 141 24.44 6.51 -2.44
CA GLY A 141 24.14 7.37 -1.29
C GLY A 141 23.30 6.74 -0.19
N ILE A 142 22.70 5.56 -0.40
CA ILE A 142 22.05 4.81 0.67
C ILE A 142 22.34 3.32 0.43
N ALA A 143 23.60 2.94 0.66
CA ALA A 143 23.79 1.71 1.39
C ALA A 143 23.13 1.96 2.74
N SER A 144 21.93 1.40 2.95
CA SER A 144 21.39 1.23 4.29
C SER A 144 22.39 0.35 5.02
N ASN A 145 23.37 1.02 5.62
CA ASN A 145 24.43 0.43 6.40
C ASN A 145 23.73 -0.02 7.68
N ARG A 146 23.13 -1.21 7.63
CA ARG A 146 22.45 -1.92 8.72
C ARG A 146 23.30 -1.98 9.98
N ASN A 147 24.59 -1.70 9.84
CA ASN A 147 25.62 -1.66 10.84
C ASN A 147 25.51 -0.38 11.69
N ALA A 148 25.10 0.78 11.13
CA ALA A 148 25.14 2.06 11.85
C ALA A 148 24.24 2.08 13.10
N SER A 149 23.01 1.54 13.01
CA SER A 149 22.11 1.48 14.18
C SER A 149 22.59 0.53 15.27
N TYR A 150 23.27 -0.57 14.92
CA TYR A 150 23.92 -1.43 15.92
C TYR A 150 25.17 -0.79 16.49
N THR A 151 25.96 -0.07 15.70
CA THR A 151 27.14 0.64 16.21
C THR A 151 26.76 1.75 17.20
N TYR A 152 25.60 2.40 17.05
CA TYR A 152 25.09 3.34 18.08
C TYR A 152 24.67 2.64 19.38
N LEU A 153 23.99 1.48 19.29
CA LEU A 153 23.65 0.70 20.48
C LEU A 153 24.89 0.08 21.14
N GLU A 154 25.84 -0.40 20.35
CA GLU A 154 27.10 -0.96 20.82
C GLU A 154 28.01 0.13 21.40
N THR A 155 28.03 1.34 20.85
CA THR A 155 28.73 2.48 21.46
C THR A 155 28.01 2.99 22.70
N LEU A 156 26.68 2.90 22.80
CA LEU A 156 25.96 3.18 24.06
C LEU A 156 26.25 2.12 25.13
N ASP A 157 26.26 0.84 24.77
CA ASP A 157 26.62 -0.25 25.70
C ASP A 157 28.11 -0.20 26.06
N ALA A 158 28.99 0.16 25.12
CA ALA A 158 30.43 0.32 25.34
C ALA A 158 30.78 1.61 26.07
N MET A 159 29.98 2.69 25.98
CA MET A 159 30.11 3.89 26.82
C MET A 159 29.47 3.69 28.20
N LYS A 160 28.53 2.76 28.35
CA LYS A 160 28.01 2.35 29.65
C LYS A 160 29.00 1.49 30.44
N LYS A 161 30.04 0.93 29.78
CA LYS A 161 31.01 -0.01 30.36
C LYS A 161 32.47 0.47 30.56
N PRO A 162 32.77 1.78 30.63
CA PRO A 162 33.99 2.22 31.29
C PRO A 162 33.65 3.39 32.21
N THR A 163 33.76 3.16 33.52
CA THR A 163 33.54 4.14 34.59
C THR A 163 32.12 4.18 35.16
N LEU A 164 31.79 3.15 35.92
CA LEU A 164 31.60 3.43 37.34
C LEU A 164 32.43 2.44 38.15
N GLN A 165 33.61 2.90 38.54
CA GLN A 165 34.13 2.61 39.87
C GLN A 165 34.78 3.89 40.37
N ASP A 166 33.95 4.79 40.89
CA ASP A 166 34.16 5.28 42.26
C ASP A 166 32.86 5.92 42.77
N GLY A 167 32.56 5.71 44.06
CA GLY A 167 31.62 6.57 44.78
C GLY A 167 30.14 6.16 44.81
N GLN A 168 29.86 5.02 45.43
CA GLN A 168 28.72 4.78 46.35
C GLN A 168 28.44 6.03 47.25
N PRO A 169 27.27 6.21 47.90
CA PRO A 169 25.84 6.10 47.55
C PRO A 169 25.04 7.37 48.05
N ASP A 170 23.69 7.41 48.09
CA ASP A 170 22.87 7.94 49.22
C ASP A 170 21.39 8.27 48.89
N GLU A 171 20.51 7.65 49.69
CA GLU A 171 19.28 8.14 50.35
C GLU A 171 18.03 8.68 49.60
N ALA A 172 16.92 7.97 49.86
CA ALA A 172 15.61 8.46 50.33
C ALA A 172 15.16 9.89 49.94
N SER A 173 14.04 9.96 49.22
CA SER A 173 13.04 11.01 49.51
C SER A 173 12.29 10.54 50.75
N PRO A 174 12.29 11.24 51.90
CA PRO A 174 12.25 12.70 52.06
C PRO A 174 13.29 13.27 53.06
N SER A 175 13.45 14.60 53.03
CA SER A 175 14.25 15.45 53.94
C SER A 175 14.53 14.93 55.37
N GLN A 176 15.81 14.99 55.78
CA GLN A 176 16.40 15.04 57.14
C GLN A 176 16.55 13.77 58.03
N LYS A 177 17.83 13.47 58.34
CA LYS A 177 18.48 13.03 59.62
C LYS A 177 18.28 11.60 60.21
N TYR A 178 19.35 10.81 60.11
CA TYR A 178 20.08 9.95 61.10
C TYR A 178 19.42 8.81 61.91
N SER A 179 20.06 7.64 61.75
CA SER A 179 20.58 6.68 62.76
C SER A 179 19.82 5.39 63.13
N LEU A 180 20.46 4.28 62.69
CA LEU A 180 20.95 3.10 63.41
C LEU A 180 20.01 1.95 63.84
N GLU A 181 20.66 0.77 63.83
CA GLU A 181 20.32 -0.51 64.47
C GLU A 181 19.32 -1.42 63.73
N SER A 182 19.49 -2.74 63.59
CA SER A 182 20.56 -3.69 63.89
C SER A 182 20.10 -5.11 63.49
N ILE A 183 20.90 -5.81 62.65
CA ILE A 183 21.19 -7.27 62.69
C ILE A 183 19.96 -8.22 62.36
N PRO A 184 20.11 -9.55 62.18
CA PRO A 184 20.31 -10.23 60.89
C PRO A 184 19.44 -11.51 60.70
N GLY A 185 19.62 -12.20 59.57
CA GLY A 185 19.66 -13.68 59.54
C GLY A 185 18.37 -14.44 59.24
N LEU A 186 18.22 -14.89 58.00
CA LEU A 186 18.18 -16.31 57.61
C LEU A 186 18.45 -16.46 56.10
#